data_AF-A0A2V6AN53-F1
#
_entry.id   AF-A0A2V6AN53-F1
#
_cell.length_a   1.000
_cell.length_b   1.000
_cell.length_c   1.000
_cell.angle_alpha   90.00
_cell.angle_beta   90.00
_cell.angle_gamma   90.00
#
_symmetry.space_group_name_H-M   'P 1'
#
loop_
_entity.id
_entity.type
_entity.pdbx_description
1 polymer ?
#
loop_
_entity_poly.entity_id
_entity_poly.type
_entity_poly.pdbx_seq_one_letter_code
_entity_poly.pdbx_strand_id
1 'polypeptide(L)' 'MKSFTKLISAVVLCGMLLGGCNKKSTATIVNSKHVRIGYIGLTCEAPIYTAYEKGFFKEEGLEP' A
#
# COMPACT_ATOMS: atom_id res chain seq x y z
N MET A 1 16.00 -41.84 -2.65
CA MET A 1 15.79 -40.49 -3.22
C MET A 1 14.52 -39.75 -2.75
N LYS A 2 13.50 -40.40 -2.15
CA LYS A 2 12.23 -39.75 -1.75
C LYS A 2 12.27 -38.93 -0.44
N SER A 3 13.24 -39.19 0.44
CA SER A 3 13.31 -38.56 1.77
C SER A 3 13.98 -37.18 1.75
N PHE A 4 15.00 -36.99 0.89
CA PHE A 4 15.71 -35.72 0.75
C PHE A 4 14.82 -34.61 0.17
N THR A 5 13.91 -34.96 -0.75
CA THR A 5 12.96 -34.00 -1.33
C THR A 5 11.97 -33.45 -0.29
N LYS A 6 11.60 -34.24 0.72
CA LYS A 6 10.70 -33.80 1.82
C LYS A 6 11.40 -32.80 2.77
N LEU A 7 12.69 -33.00 3.03
CA LEU A 7 13.47 -32.10 3.89
C LEU A 7 13.71 -30.74 3.22
N ILE A 8 13.97 -30.72 1.91
CA ILE A 8 14.12 -29.49 1.13
C ILE A 8 12.80 -28.69 1.14
N SER A 9 11.66 -29.37 1.00
CA SER A 9 10.34 -28.72 1.05
C SER A 9 10.04 -28.04 2.40
N ALA A 10 10.46 -28.65 3.52
CA ALA A 10 10.19 -28.11 4.86
C ALA A 10 11.05 -26.87 5.16
N VAL A 11 12.31 -26.86 4.74
CA VAL A 11 13.23 -25.74 4.94
C VAL A 11 12.81 -24.50 4.14
N VAL A 12 12.34 -24.70 2.91
CA VAL A 12 11.83 -23.60 2.07
C VAL A 12 10.60 -22.94 2.69
N LEU A 13 9.69 -23.73 3.26
CA LEU A 13 8.46 -23.22 3.87
C LEU A 13 8.75 -22.43 5.17
N CYS A 14 9.70 -22.92 5.98
CA CYS A 14 10.13 -22.21 7.21
C CYS A 14 10.89 -20.91 6.91
N GLY A 15 11.69 -20.86 5.84
CA GLY A 15 12.37 -19.64 5.42
C GLY A 15 11.42 -18.53 5.02
N MET A 16 10.27 -18.87 4.41
CA MET A 16 9.29 -17.87 3.95
C MET A 16 8.48 -17.25 5.09
N LEU A 17 8.35 -17.94 6.23
CA LEU A 17 7.59 -17.46 7.39
C LEU A 17 8.38 -16.46 8.24
N LEU A 18 9.71 -16.52 8.24
CA LEU A 18 10.57 -15.66 9.08
C LEU A 18 10.89 -14.29 8.45
N GLY A 19 10.64 -14.11 7.15
CA GLY A 19 10.85 -12.83 6.45
C GLY A 19 9.76 -11.77 6.66
N GLY A 20 8.65 -12.11 7.31
CA GLY A 20 7.46 -11.24 7.38
C GLY A 20 7.33 -10.36 8.64
N CYS A 21 8.06 -10.64 9.73
CA CYS A 21 7.68 -10.18 11.07
C CYS A 21 8.38 -8.89 11.58
N ASN A 22 8.78 -7.96 10.70
CA ASN A 22 9.45 -6.71 11.12
C ASN A 22 9.09 -5.47 10.29
N LYS A 23 7.86 -5.37 9.75
CA LYS A 23 7.39 -4.11 9.16
C LYS A 23 6.91 -3.15 10.25
N LYS A 24 7.84 -2.47 10.92
CA LYS A 24 7.53 -1.26 11.68
C LYS A 24 7.21 -0.17 10.65
N SER A 25 5.92 0.13 10.48
CA SER A 25 5.46 1.23 9.62
C SER A 25 5.78 2.55 10.30
N THR A 26 7.04 2.97 10.22
CA THR A 26 7.41 4.37 10.47
C THR A 26 6.77 5.16 9.35
N ALA A 27 5.67 5.85 9.63
CA ALA A 27 5.10 6.81 8.70
C ALA A 27 6.13 7.93 8.53
N THR A 28 6.95 7.84 7.49
CA THR A 28 7.76 8.96 7.02
C THR A 28 6.78 10.07 6.69
N ILE A 29 6.82 11.19 7.42
CA ILE A 29 6.14 12.42 7.01
C ILE A 29 6.87 12.87 5.74
N VAL A 30 6.42 12.38 4.60
CA VAL A 30 6.86 12.90 3.31
C VAL A 30 6.06 14.18 3.14
N ASN A 31 6.72 15.34 3.16
CA ASN A 31 6.12 16.61 2.73
C ASN A 31 5.97 16.56 1.19
N SER A 32 5.15 15.62 0.73
CA SER A 32 4.87 15.41 -0.67
C SER A 32 3.61 16.17 -1.02
N LYS A 33 3.67 16.97 -2.08
CA LYS A 33 2.48 17.55 -2.70
C LYS A 33 1.61 16.49 -3.40
N HIS A 34 2.14 15.27 -3.57
CA HIS A 34 1.41 14.16 -4.15
C HIS A 34 0.48 13.50 -3.13
N VAL A 35 -0.82 13.69 -3.31
CA VAL A 35 -1.87 13.14 -2.46
C VAL A 35 -2.45 11.87 -3.08
N ARG A 36 -2.78 10.87 -2.27
CA ARG A 36 -3.42 9.63 -2.73
C ARG A 36 -4.87 9.62 -2.29
N ILE A 37 -5.79 9.55 -3.25
CA ILE A 37 -7.22 9.56 -2.98
C ILE A 37 -7.75 8.14 -2.89
N GLY A 38 -8.34 7.79 -1.74
CA GLY A 38 -9.14 6.58 -1.60
C GLY A 38 -10.57 6.85 -2.07
N TYR A 39 -11.11 5.98 -2.93
CA TYR A 39 -12.47 6.10 -3.44
C TYR A 39 -13.18 4.75 -3.35
N ILE A 40 -14.32 4.73 -2.63
CA ILE A 40 -15.15 3.52 -2.46
C ILE A 40 -16.53 3.65 -3.13
N GLY A 41 -16.81 4.77 -3.81
CA GLY A 41 -18.04 4.96 -4.57
C GLY A 41 -19.28 5.26 -3.75
N LEU A 42 -19.13 5.79 -2.52
CA LEU A 42 -20.27 6.25 -1.73
C LEU A 42 -20.45 7.76 -1.88
N THR A 43 -21.54 8.28 -1.31
CA THR A 43 -21.86 9.71 -1.35
C THR A 43 -20.91 10.54 -0.48
N CYS A 44 -20.25 9.92 0.50
CA CYS A 44 -19.31 10.60 1.40
C CYS A 44 -18.08 11.14 0.65
N GLU A 45 -17.68 10.50 -0.44
CA GLU A 45 -16.54 10.91 -1.27
C GLU A 45 -16.92 11.95 -2.34
N ALA A 46 -18.19 12.35 -2.45
CA ALA A 46 -18.65 13.33 -3.44
C ALA A 46 -17.83 14.64 -3.46
N PRO A 47 -17.43 15.24 -2.31
CA PRO A 47 -16.59 16.42 -2.30
C PRO A 47 -15.20 16.16 -2.88
N ILE A 48 -14.61 15.01 -2.54
CA ILE A 48 -13.26 14.62 -2.97
C ILE A 48 -13.26 14.35 -4.48
N TYR A 49 -14.27 13.63 -4.98
CA TYR A 49 -14.44 13.38 -6.41
C TYR A 49 -14.60 14.69 -7.19
N THR A 50 -15.43 15.62 -6.68
CA THR A 50 -15.61 16.93 -7.31
C THR A 50 -14.31 17.72 -7.35
N ALA A 51 -13.54 17.73 -6.25
CA ALA A 51 -12.26 18.42 -6.19
C ALA A 51 -11.22 17.82 -7.16
N TYR A 52 -11.27 16.52 -7.40
CA TYR A 52 -10.44 15.85 -8.41
C TYR A 52 -10.82 16.29 -9.83
N GLU A 53 -12.09 16.13 -10.19
CA GLU A 53 -12.60 16.40 -11.55
C GLU A 53 -12.54 17.89 -11.93
N LYS A 54 -12.73 18.78 -10.95
CA LYS A 54 -12.66 20.22 -11.16
C LYS A 54 -11.25 20.79 -11.05
N GLY A 55 -10.27 19.99 -10.63
CA GLY A 55 -8.88 20.41 -10.55
C GLY A 55 -8.52 21.24 -9.32
N PHE A 56 -9.39 21.32 -8.32
CA PHE A 56 -9.18 22.11 -7.10
C PHE A 56 -7.94 21.65 -6.32
N PHE A 57 -7.59 20.36 -6.36
CA PHE A 57 -6.32 19.89 -5.78
C PHE A 57 -5.12 20.57 -6.44
N LYS A 58 -5.12 20.68 -7.79
CA LYS A 58 -4.02 21.29 -8.53
C LYS A 58 -3.92 22.79 -8.29
N GLU A 59 -5.05 23.48 -8.13
CA GLU A 59 -5.11 24.91 -7.78
C GLU A 59 -4.40 25.19 -6.45
N GLU A 60 -4.57 24.30 -5.47
CA GLU A 60 -3.90 24.35 -4.16
C GLU A 60 -2.47 23.78 -4.19
N GLY A 61 -1.97 23.40 -5.37
CA GLY A 61 -0.63 22.83 -5.55
C GLY A 61 -0.49 21.40 -5.01
N LEU A 62 -1.60 20.67 -4.89
CA LEU A 62 -1.65 19.24 -4.60
C LEU A 62 -1.78 18.46 -5.91
N GLU A 63 -0.94 17.44 -6.07
CA GLU A 63 -0.96 16.53 -7.21
C GLU A 63 -1.73 15.27 -6.82
N PRO A 64 -2.96 15.06 -7.32
CA PRO A 64 -3.80 13.93 -6.93
C PRO A 64 -3.55 12.64 -7.72
#